data_AF-R5LXX9-F1
#
_entry.id   AF-R5LXX9-F1
#
_cell.length_a   1.000
_cell.length_b   1.000
_cell.length_c   1.000
_cell.angle_alpha   90.00
_cell.angle_beta   90.00
_cell.angle_gamma   90.00
#
_symmetry.space_group_name_H-M   'P 1'
#
loop_
_entity.id
_entity.type
_entity.pdbx_description
1 polymer ?
#
loop_
_entity_poly.entity_id
_entity_poly.type
_entity_poly.pdbx_seq_one_letter_code
_entity_poly.pdbx_strand_id
1 'polypeptide(L)'
;MKKLYPKEWAKWHPYKEIDEVDHYYTGVANKIYKILYDSYIDEGDDFLVDMAFMLTAWFEDVISETHVWETFTGECERRYGSRLPFYKLDGEYYPDEINREDVMFLIWHYMQTDFGDERVINPENPALASAARQIFDMLCDEFEEALQNERMQEFYGKQTFGPEDFFAYRNKLMWFHLNCYFNLINTYRLSDDMDMLCRESGDDEKRIKMISHSLVVNYSFQSRLNLLSLTSAEWLALILKNNGNENGPWDNIEACGDNIYKCVRQDEDFIYAESLCGEKKEYAIKKDSIDLLMLKAFVSGETMFRTMLVKYGGAYWQNGLMQIKDDKDTDEWNTDINELEHTLTHDNQKAVFENFMKASGGKFFVFVKSREEMTDFLCNKMKYELNPNMIMPYIGKEGAMLMASPLTGLHIQMRHVNCICSPDNPFYDKKVAKEKAFMFVVNPDMIPYDLYCVLWDKGMLPDAALKSLNGYNHGRSLLQDNVAFFSDYFYHKCREKDFIDPLMQKWL
;
A
#
# COMPACT_ATOMS: atom_id res chain seq x y z
N MET A 1 23.63 -10.95 21.28
CA MET A 1 22.84 -12.13 20.86
C MET A 1 21.93 -12.63 21.98
N LYS A 2 20.66 -12.22 21.91
CA LYS A 2 19.54 -12.70 22.75
C LYS A 2 19.15 -14.15 22.39
N LYS A 3 18.56 -14.91 23.32
CA LYS A 3 17.93 -16.21 22.98
C LYS A 3 16.44 -15.99 22.71
N LEU A 4 15.92 -16.52 21.61
CA LEU A 4 14.50 -16.43 21.25
C LEU A 4 13.71 -17.56 21.90
N TYR A 5 12.50 -17.25 22.36
CA TYR A 5 11.63 -18.20 23.04
C TYR A 5 10.30 -18.44 22.29
N PRO A 6 9.66 -19.62 22.45
CA PRO A 6 8.41 -19.94 21.75
C PRO A 6 7.27 -18.98 22.01
N LYS A 7 7.25 -18.32 23.18
CA LYS A 7 6.26 -17.28 23.50
C LYS A 7 6.40 -16.04 22.62
N GLU A 8 7.60 -15.73 22.15
CA GLU A 8 7.85 -14.64 21.20
C GLU A 8 7.41 -15.05 19.79
N TRP A 9 7.78 -16.27 19.37
CA TRP A 9 7.35 -16.88 18.11
C TRP A 9 5.82 -16.95 17.95
N ALA A 10 5.10 -17.39 18.98
CA ALA A 10 3.64 -17.51 18.97
C ALA A 10 2.90 -16.16 18.78
N LYS A 11 3.59 -15.01 18.86
CA LYS A 11 2.99 -13.71 18.50
C LYS A 11 2.78 -13.55 17.00
N TRP A 12 3.56 -14.26 16.19
CA TRP A 12 3.49 -14.28 14.73
C TRP A 12 2.40 -15.22 14.19
N HIS A 13 1.57 -15.78 15.06
CA HIS A 13 0.60 -16.84 14.75
C HIS A 13 -0.83 -16.46 15.16
N PRO A 14 -1.85 -17.00 14.48
CA PRO A 14 -3.25 -16.73 14.79
C PRO A 14 -3.72 -17.48 16.05
N TYR A 15 -2.98 -18.50 16.47
CA TYR A 15 -3.22 -19.28 17.68
C TYR A 15 -2.34 -18.82 18.86
N LYS A 16 -2.59 -19.37 20.06
CA LYS A 16 -1.87 -19.02 21.30
C LYS A 16 -1.27 -20.20 22.05
N GLU A 17 -1.75 -21.41 21.79
CA GLU A 17 -1.20 -22.62 22.38
C GLU A 17 0.15 -22.93 21.74
N ILE A 18 1.13 -23.30 22.55
CA ILE A 18 2.49 -23.59 22.12
C ILE A 18 2.68 -25.10 22.14
N ASP A 19 3.16 -25.66 21.03
CA ASP A 19 3.45 -27.09 20.90
C ASP A 19 4.87 -27.35 20.36
N GLU A 20 5.15 -28.60 19.99
CA GLU A 20 6.45 -29.03 19.48
C GLU A 20 6.84 -28.37 18.15
N VAL A 21 5.87 -27.99 17.31
CA VAL A 21 6.11 -27.27 16.05
C VAL A 21 6.64 -25.87 16.34
N ASP A 22 6.02 -25.16 17.29
CA ASP A 22 6.49 -23.83 17.72
C ASP A 22 7.90 -23.89 18.34
N HIS A 23 8.19 -24.96 19.09
CA HIS A 23 9.53 -25.20 19.65
C HIS A 23 10.57 -25.44 18.54
N TYR A 24 10.21 -26.19 17.50
CA TYR A 24 11.05 -26.45 16.34
C TYR A 24 11.40 -25.16 15.60
N TYR A 25 10.38 -24.39 15.17
CA TYR A 25 10.61 -23.15 14.43
C TYR A 25 11.27 -22.06 15.27
N THR A 26 11.05 -22.02 16.59
CA THR A 26 11.87 -21.17 17.46
C THR A 26 13.36 -21.56 17.41
N GLY A 27 13.67 -22.85 17.27
CA GLY A 27 15.03 -23.34 17.05
C GLY A 27 15.62 -22.84 15.74
N VAL A 28 14.86 -22.92 14.64
CA VAL A 28 15.23 -22.38 13.33
C VAL A 28 15.48 -20.87 13.41
N ALA A 29 14.57 -20.12 14.03
CA ALA A 29 14.71 -18.67 14.23
C ALA A 29 15.99 -18.31 15.00
N ASN A 30 16.37 -19.08 16.03
CA ASN A 30 17.63 -18.86 16.74
C ASN A 30 18.86 -19.10 15.83
N LYS A 31 18.81 -20.07 14.90
CA LYS A 31 19.88 -20.32 13.93
C LYS A 31 19.99 -19.16 12.94
N ILE A 32 18.87 -18.70 12.39
CA ILE A 32 18.81 -17.55 11.47
C ILE A 32 19.32 -16.28 12.18
N TYR A 33 18.82 -15.98 13.38
CA TYR A 33 19.25 -14.81 14.16
C TYR A 33 20.76 -14.82 14.42
N LYS A 34 21.35 -15.99 14.71
CA LYS A 34 22.80 -16.10 14.85
C LYS A 34 23.53 -15.75 13.55
N ILE A 35 23.09 -16.25 12.40
CA ILE A 35 23.70 -15.94 11.11
C ILE A 35 23.59 -14.43 10.82
N LEU A 36 22.43 -13.82 11.08
CA LEU A 36 22.22 -12.38 10.93
C LEU A 36 23.13 -11.57 11.87
N TYR A 37 23.23 -11.97 13.13
CA TYR A 37 24.08 -11.31 14.14
C TYR A 37 25.57 -11.38 13.79
N ASP A 38 26.03 -12.50 13.23
CA ASP A 38 27.42 -12.71 12.80
C ASP A 38 27.71 -12.12 11.40
N SER A 39 26.68 -11.57 10.72
CA SER A 39 26.80 -10.98 9.38
C SER A 39 27.31 -9.53 9.42
N TYR A 40 27.43 -8.91 8.24
CA TYR A 40 27.77 -7.49 8.10
C TYR A 40 26.53 -6.58 8.06
N ILE A 41 25.37 -7.06 8.51
CA ILE A 41 24.16 -6.25 8.69
C ILE A 41 24.30 -5.51 10.02
N ASP A 42 24.64 -4.22 9.95
CA ASP A 42 24.93 -3.36 11.11
C ASP A 42 23.65 -2.75 11.68
N GLU A 43 22.78 -3.59 12.23
CA GLU A 43 21.49 -3.19 12.79
C GLU A 43 21.29 -3.72 14.23
N GLY A 44 20.34 -3.11 14.95
CA GLY A 44 20.08 -3.43 16.36
C GLY A 44 19.51 -4.84 16.59
N ASP A 45 19.68 -5.35 17.82
CA ASP A 45 19.22 -6.71 18.18
C ASP A 45 17.74 -6.93 17.88
N ASP A 46 16.84 -6.00 18.24
CA ASP A 46 15.39 -6.16 18.02
C ASP A 46 15.04 -6.27 16.52
N PHE A 47 15.69 -5.47 15.68
CA PHE A 47 15.53 -5.51 14.22
C PHE A 47 15.95 -6.86 13.64
N LEU A 48 17.10 -7.38 14.07
CA LEU A 48 17.59 -8.69 13.61
C LEU A 48 16.72 -9.85 14.13
N VAL A 49 16.09 -9.71 15.30
CA VAL A 49 15.16 -10.71 15.84
C VAL A 49 13.87 -10.78 15.02
N ASP A 50 13.29 -9.63 14.69
CA ASP A 50 12.07 -9.59 13.87
C ASP A 50 12.33 -10.07 12.44
N MET A 51 13.50 -9.75 11.86
CA MET A 51 13.92 -10.32 10.58
C MET A 51 14.07 -11.85 10.65
N ALA A 52 14.64 -12.38 11.75
CA ALA A 52 14.77 -13.82 11.93
C ALA A 52 13.41 -14.52 12.03
N PHE A 53 12.45 -13.94 12.74
CA PHE A 53 11.10 -14.48 12.82
C PHE A 53 10.38 -14.40 11.46
N MET A 54 10.50 -13.31 10.73
CA MET A 54 9.93 -13.19 9.38
C MET A 54 10.47 -14.28 8.44
N LEU A 55 11.79 -14.48 8.40
CA LEU A 55 12.41 -15.49 7.54
C LEU A 55 12.02 -16.91 7.97
N THR A 56 11.84 -17.14 9.28
CA THR A 56 11.37 -18.43 9.80
C THR A 56 9.90 -18.68 9.41
N ALA A 57 9.05 -17.65 9.46
CA ALA A 57 7.64 -17.76 9.08
C ALA A 57 7.46 -17.98 7.56
N TRP A 58 8.34 -17.40 6.74
CA TRP A 58 8.41 -17.77 5.32
C TRP A 58 8.81 -19.24 5.12
N PHE A 59 9.83 -19.71 5.85
CA PHE A 59 10.24 -21.12 5.78
C PHE A 59 9.10 -22.05 6.19
N GLU A 60 8.40 -21.74 7.29
CA GLU A 60 7.22 -22.48 7.74
C GLU A 60 6.08 -22.48 6.72
N ASP A 61 5.83 -21.35 6.04
CA ASP A 61 4.82 -21.25 4.98
C ASP A 61 5.13 -22.21 3.82
N VAL A 62 6.39 -22.26 3.37
CA VAL A 62 6.84 -23.19 2.33
C VAL A 62 6.68 -24.65 2.79
N ILE A 63 7.21 -25.00 3.97
CA ILE A 63 7.16 -26.37 4.50
C ILE A 63 5.72 -26.84 4.77
N SER A 64 4.88 -25.93 5.26
CA SER A 64 3.48 -26.23 5.59
C SER A 64 2.54 -26.06 4.40
N GLU A 65 3.06 -25.68 3.22
CA GLU A 65 2.27 -25.47 2.00
C GLU A 65 1.08 -24.52 2.26
N THR A 66 1.29 -23.41 2.97
CA THR A 66 0.20 -22.44 3.20
C THR A 66 -0.04 -21.53 1.99
N HIS A 67 0.86 -21.62 1.01
CA HIS A 67 0.82 -20.97 -0.30
C HIS A 67 0.85 -19.43 -0.24
N VAL A 68 1.30 -18.84 0.86
CA VAL A 68 1.37 -17.38 0.97
C VAL A 68 2.45 -16.84 0.02
N TRP A 69 3.65 -17.37 0.11
CA TRP A 69 4.79 -17.00 -0.72
C TRP A 69 4.58 -17.36 -2.20
N GLU A 70 4.08 -18.57 -2.47
CA GLU A 70 3.80 -19.02 -3.83
C GLU A 70 2.79 -18.10 -4.53
N THR A 71 1.76 -17.64 -3.80
CA THR A 71 0.81 -16.65 -4.33
C THR A 71 1.50 -15.34 -4.67
N PHE A 72 2.44 -14.89 -3.83
CA PHE A 72 3.21 -13.67 -4.10
C PHE A 72 4.05 -13.79 -5.37
N THR A 73 4.83 -14.86 -5.49
CA THR A 73 5.70 -15.07 -6.67
C THR A 73 4.90 -15.30 -7.95
N GLY A 74 3.75 -15.97 -7.86
CA GLY A 74 2.79 -16.11 -8.96
C GLY A 74 2.22 -14.77 -9.45
N GLU A 75 1.88 -13.87 -8.52
CA GLU A 75 1.44 -12.52 -8.89
C GLU A 75 2.56 -11.65 -9.47
N CYS A 76 3.80 -11.80 -9.00
CA CYS A 76 4.97 -11.18 -9.64
C CYS A 76 5.13 -11.66 -11.09
N GLU A 77 5.02 -12.97 -11.33
CA GLU A 77 5.11 -13.54 -12.69
C GLU A 77 3.99 -13.00 -13.57
N ARG A 78 2.75 -12.96 -13.07
CA ARG A 78 1.59 -12.44 -13.81
C ARG A 78 1.73 -10.95 -14.15
N ARG A 79 2.26 -10.13 -13.24
CA ARG A 79 2.33 -8.66 -13.39
C ARG A 79 3.58 -8.19 -14.12
N TYR A 80 4.72 -8.82 -13.85
CA TYR A 80 6.04 -8.36 -14.28
C TYR A 80 6.79 -9.35 -15.17
N GLY A 81 6.26 -10.56 -15.36
CA GLY A 81 6.88 -11.58 -16.21
C GLY A 81 8.04 -12.35 -15.57
N SER A 82 8.26 -12.18 -14.26
CA SER A 82 9.24 -12.92 -13.46
C SER A 82 8.68 -13.19 -12.06
N ARG A 83 8.98 -14.37 -11.49
CA ARG A 83 8.50 -14.77 -10.16
C ARG A 83 9.07 -13.93 -9.01
N LEU A 84 10.22 -13.31 -9.24
CA LEU A 84 10.80 -12.34 -8.31
C LEU A 84 11.31 -11.12 -9.06
N PRO A 85 11.24 -9.94 -8.42
CA PRO A 85 11.95 -8.76 -8.91
C PRO A 85 13.46 -8.90 -8.67
N PHE A 86 14.24 -8.13 -9.42
CA PHE A 86 15.70 -7.92 -9.29
C PHE A 86 16.59 -9.10 -9.68
N TYR A 87 16.18 -10.33 -9.34
CA TYR A 87 17.01 -11.51 -9.47
C TYR A 87 16.71 -12.26 -10.76
N LYS A 88 17.78 -12.70 -11.42
CA LYS A 88 17.66 -13.59 -12.56
C LYS A 88 17.45 -15.01 -12.05
N LEU A 89 16.27 -15.54 -12.27
CA LEU A 89 15.92 -16.92 -11.93
C LEU A 89 16.40 -17.86 -13.05
N ASP A 90 16.93 -19.01 -12.68
CA ASP A 90 17.36 -20.05 -13.61
C ASP A 90 16.50 -21.32 -13.45
N GLY A 91 16.94 -22.44 -14.03
CA GLY A 91 16.20 -23.70 -14.00
C GLY A 91 16.21 -24.41 -12.65
N GLU A 92 16.93 -23.88 -11.65
CA GLU A 92 17.01 -24.42 -10.29
C GLU A 92 16.08 -23.66 -9.31
N TYR A 93 15.26 -22.73 -9.81
CA TYR A 93 14.23 -22.05 -9.01
C TYR A 93 12.91 -22.85 -9.03
N TYR A 94 12.49 -23.34 -7.86
CA TYR A 94 11.28 -24.13 -7.68
C TYR A 94 10.27 -23.35 -6.83
N PRO A 95 9.11 -22.94 -7.38
CA PRO A 95 8.16 -22.06 -6.67
C PRO A 95 7.55 -22.62 -5.39
N ASP A 96 7.52 -23.95 -5.27
CA ASP A 96 6.99 -24.73 -4.17
C ASP A 96 8.08 -25.18 -3.17
N GLU A 97 9.35 -24.81 -3.40
CA GLU A 97 10.46 -25.10 -2.49
C GLU A 97 11.11 -23.81 -1.98
N ILE A 98 12.11 -23.96 -1.10
CA ILE A 98 12.94 -22.84 -0.67
C ILE A 98 13.91 -22.45 -1.79
N ASN A 99 14.06 -21.15 -2.04
CA ASN A 99 15.07 -20.64 -2.96
C ASN A 99 15.95 -19.58 -2.30
N ARG A 100 17.22 -19.50 -2.70
CA ARG A 100 18.15 -18.48 -2.18
C ARG A 100 17.67 -17.07 -2.53
N GLU A 101 17.13 -16.89 -3.71
CA GLU A 101 16.61 -15.62 -4.23
C GLU A 101 15.41 -15.12 -3.41
N ASP A 102 14.60 -16.03 -2.86
CA ASP A 102 13.50 -15.69 -1.95
C ASP A 102 14.05 -15.09 -0.64
N VAL A 103 15.05 -15.74 -0.03
CA VAL A 103 15.72 -15.25 1.17
C VAL A 103 16.36 -13.87 0.90
N MET A 104 17.00 -13.69 -0.27
CA MET A 104 17.55 -12.40 -0.66
C MET A 104 16.49 -11.31 -0.77
N PHE A 105 15.34 -11.62 -1.39
CA PHE A 105 14.24 -10.67 -1.50
C PHE A 105 13.68 -10.31 -0.12
N LEU A 106 13.43 -11.29 0.74
CA LEU A 106 12.82 -11.08 2.06
C LEU A 106 13.72 -10.24 2.98
N ILE A 107 15.03 -10.49 2.98
CA ILE A 107 16.00 -9.64 3.68
C ILE A 107 15.96 -8.21 3.12
N TRP A 108 15.98 -8.05 1.79
CA TRP A 108 15.88 -6.73 1.16
C TRP A 108 14.58 -6.02 1.54
N HIS A 109 13.44 -6.72 1.51
CA HIS A 109 12.13 -6.16 1.80
C HIS A 109 12.03 -5.69 3.26
N TYR A 110 12.53 -6.49 4.20
CA TYR A 110 12.59 -6.12 5.61
C TYR A 110 13.43 -4.86 5.83
N MET A 111 14.65 -4.86 5.29
CA MET A 111 15.54 -3.70 5.35
C MET A 111 14.90 -2.46 4.70
N GLN A 112 14.27 -2.62 3.53
CA GLN A 112 13.69 -1.51 2.81
C GLN A 112 12.45 -0.94 3.50
N THR A 113 11.71 -1.76 4.25
CA THR A 113 10.54 -1.32 5.03
C THR A 113 10.96 -0.40 6.17
N ASP A 114 12.04 -0.73 6.88
CA ASP A 114 12.51 0.04 8.03
C ASP A 114 13.25 1.33 7.62
N PHE A 115 14.01 1.28 6.52
CA PHE A 115 14.77 2.43 6.00
C PHE A 115 14.08 3.16 4.83
N GLY A 116 12.82 2.83 4.55
CA GLY A 116 12.03 3.28 3.39
C GLY A 116 12.11 4.77 3.11
N ASP A 117 11.96 5.55 4.17
CA ASP A 117 11.87 7.01 4.09
C ASP A 117 13.24 7.70 4.00
N GLU A 118 14.33 6.99 4.36
CA GLU A 118 15.67 7.55 4.42
C GLU A 118 16.51 7.23 3.19
N ARG A 119 16.42 6.00 2.66
CA ARG A 119 17.27 5.53 1.57
C ARG A 119 16.67 4.32 0.84
N VAL A 120 17.01 4.23 -0.45
CA VAL A 120 16.79 3.02 -1.23
C VAL A 120 17.95 2.06 -1.07
N ILE A 121 17.64 0.86 -0.63
CA ILE A 121 18.58 -0.24 -0.45
C ILE A 121 18.71 -0.96 -1.79
N ASN A 122 19.95 -1.13 -2.25
CA ASN A 122 20.21 -1.91 -3.44
C ASN A 122 19.99 -3.40 -3.13
N PRO A 123 19.11 -4.12 -3.86
CA PRO A 123 18.85 -5.55 -3.64
C PRO A 123 20.09 -6.43 -3.87
N GLU A 124 21.09 -5.95 -4.61
CA GLU A 124 22.36 -6.65 -4.85
C GLU A 124 23.44 -6.34 -3.81
N ASN A 125 23.06 -5.84 -2.63
CA ASN A 125 24.02 -5.56 -1.56
C ASN A 125 24.77 -6.85 -1.15
N PRO A 126 26.12 -6.90 -1.24
CA PRO A 126 26.89 -8.10 -0.95
C PRO A 126 26.73 -8.64 0.48
N ALA A 127 26.49 -7.77 1.46
CA ALA A 127 26.24 -8.19 2.84
C ALA A 127 24.93 -8.99 2.95
N LEU A 128 23.86 -8.49 2.30
CA LEU A 128 22.56 -9.15 2.27
C LEU A 128 22.66 -10.48 1.51
N ALA A 129 23.33 -10.50 0.36
CA ALA A 129 23.55 -11.71 -0.43
C ALA A 129 24.35 -12.78 0.35
N SER A 130 25.36 -12.36 1.12
CA SER A 130 26.15 -13.28 1.94
C SER A 130 25.38 -13.84 3.13
N ALA A 131 24.52 -13.03 3.77
CA ALA A 131 23.62 -13.50 4.82
C ALA A 131 22.59 -14.48 4.25
N ALA A 132 21.94 -14.11 3.14
CA ALA A 132 20.96 -14.95 2.46
C ALA A 132 21.51 -16.32 2.07
N ARG A 133 22.73 -16.38 1.52
CA ARG A 133 23.39 -17.66 1.19
C ARG A 133 23.58 -18.54 2.42
N GLN A 134 24.09 -17.99 3.53
CA GLN A 134 24.31 -18.78 4.74
C GLN A 134 23.00 -19.26 5.38
N ILE A 135 21.96 -18.43 5.33
CA ILE A 135 20.62 -18.80 5.80
C ILE A 135 20.04 -19.89 4.91
N PHE A 136 20.12 -19.74 3.59
CA PHE A 136 19.66 -20.75 2.63
C PHE A 136 20.38 -22.08 2.82
N ASP A 137 21.72 -22.08 2.88
CA ASP A 137 22.51 -23.30 3.12
C ASP A 137 22.07 -24.00 4.43
N MET A 138 21.80 -23.23 5.50
CA MET A 138 21.29 -23.75 6.76
C MET A 138 19.86 -24.30 6.64
N LEU A 139 18.97 -23.64 5.89
CA LEU A 139 17.60 -24.11 5.68
C LEU A 139 17.56 -25.38 4.82
N CYS A 140 18.47 -25.54 3.85
CA CYS A 140 18.60 -26.79 3.09
C CYS A 140 18.92 -27.98 4.02
N ASP A 141 19.77 -27.79 5.02
CA ASP A 141 20.08 -28.84 6.01
C ASP A 141 18.86 -29.18 6.90
N GLU A 142 17.95 -28.23 7.12
CA GLU A 142 16.74 -28.42 7.92
C GLU A 142 15.52 -28.91 7.11
N PHE A 143 15.54 -28.74 5.78
CA PHE A 143 14.36 -28.87 4.92
C PHE A 143 13.68 -30.24 5.03
N GLU A 144 14.45 -31.34 5.03
CA GLU A 144 13.92 -32.71 5.08
C GLU A 144 13.29 -33.09 6.43
N GLU A 145 13.71 -32.43 7.52
CA GLU A 145 13.28 -32.74 8.89
C GLU A 145 12.26 -31.71 9.42
N ALA A 146 11.89 -30.73 8.61
CA ALA A 146 11.02 -29.63 9.02
C ALA A 146 9.58 -30.09 9.28
N LEU A 147 9.02 -29.63 10.40
CA LEU A 147 7.67 -30.00 10.83
C LEU A 147 6.62 -29.16 10.10
N GLN A 148 5.61 -29.80 9.52
CA GLN A 148 4.45 -29.10 8.98
C GLN A 148 3.57 -28.55 10.11
N ASN A 149 3.05 -27.33 9.91
CA ASN A 149 2.14 -26.70 10.85
C ASN A 149 0.68 -26.84 10.41
N GLU A 150 0.01 -27.90 10.87
CA GLU A 150 -1.39 -28.17 10.57
C GLU A 150 -2.34 -27.02 10.99
N ARG A 151 -1.98 -26.24 12.01
CA ARG A 151 -2.80 -25.10 12.48
C ARG A 151 -2.74 -23.93 11.50
N MET A 152 -1.59 -23.72 10.87
CA MET A 152 -1.44 -22.73 9.80
C MET A 152 -2.10 -23.20 8.50
N GLN A 153 -2.02 -24.51 8.19
CA GLN A 153 -2.79 -25.12 7.10
C GLN A 153 -4.29 -24.98 7.32
N GLU A 154 -4.82 -25.22 8.53
CA GLU A 154 -6.23 -24.98 8.86
C GLU A 154 -6.58 -23.49 8.70
N PHE A 155 -5.68 -22.60 9.14
CA PHE A 155 -5.89 -21.18 8.97
C PHE A 155 -5.99 -20.79 7.49
N TYR A 156 -5.09 -21.19 6.59
CA TYR A 156 -5.14 -20.76 5.18
C TYR A 156 -5.94 -21.67 4.24
N GLY A 157 -6.28 -22.88 4.69
CA GLY A 157 -6.92 -23.91 3.89
C GLY A 157 -8.40 -23.65 3.61
N LYS A 158 -9.20 -24.72 3.60
CA LYS A 158 -10.61 -24.65 3.18
C LYS A 158 -11.45 -23.79 4.14
N GLN A 159 -12.06 -22.73 3.62
CA GLN A 159 -12.92 -21.80 4.34
C GLN A 159 -14.40 -22.15 4.16
N THR A 160 -15.18 -21.89 5.20
CA THR A 160 -16.63 -22.13 5.22
C THR A 160 -17.43 -20.86 5.44
N PHE A 161 -16.83 -19.69 5.20
CA PHE A 161 -17.51 -18.42 5.42
C PHE A 161 -18.74 -18.29 4.51
N GLY A 162 -19.92 -18.21 5.12
CA GLY A 162 -21.17 -17.89 4.47
C GLY A 162 -21.39 -16.37 4.35
N PRO A 163 -22.46 -15.95 3.66
CA PRO A 163 -22.79 -14.53 3.44
C PRO A 163 -22.97 -13.70 4.73
N GLU A 164 -23.22 -14.34 5.87
CA GLU A 164 -23.45 -13.70 7.17
C GLU A 164 -22.19 -13.65 8.06
N ASP A 165 -21.09 -14.28 7.63
CA ASP A 165 -19.87 -14.43 8.46
C ASP A 165 -18.88 -13.26 8.34
N PHE A 166 -19.38 -12.06 8.03
CA PHE A 166 -18.54 -10.87 7.79
C PHE A 166 -17.56 -10.60 8.94
N PHE A 167 -18.01 -10.70 10.20
CA PHE A 167 -17.15 -10.42 11.35
C PHE A 167 -16.08 -11.49 11.56
N ALA A 168 -16.36 -12.76 11.25
CA ALA A 168 -15.38 -13.82 11.31
C ALA A 168 -14.31 -13.63 10.22
N TYR A 169 -14.75 -13.30 8.99
CA TYR A 169 -13.85 -12.92 7.91
C TYR A 169 -12.99 -11.69 8.26
N ARG A 170 -13.60 -10.63 8.80
CA ARG A 170 -12.90 -9.42 9.22
C ARG A 170 -11.82 -9.69 10.25
N ASN A 171 -12.08 -10.56 11.24
CA ASN A 171 -11.08 -10.92 12.25
C ASN A 171 -9.88 -11.64 11.64
N LYS A 172 -10.14 -12.57 10.70
CA LYS A 172 -9.08 -13.24 9.93
C LYS A 172 -8.27 -12.25 9.10
N LEU A 173 -8.95 -11.34 8.40
CA LEU A 173 -8.34 -10.31 7.59
C LEU A 173 -7.48 -9.35 8.42
N MET A 174 -7.96 -8.95 9.59
CA MET A 174 -7.22 -8.11 10.53
C MET A 174 -5.95 -8.80 11.03
N TRP A 175 -6.03 -10.10 11.35
CA TRP A 175 -4.84 -10.86 11.72
C TRP A 175 -3.84 -10.90 10.56
N PHE A 176 -4.30 -11.24 9.35
CA PHE A 176 -3.48 -11.32 8.15
C PHE A 176 -2.81 -9.97 7.82
N HIS A 177 -3.54 -8.86 7.96
CA HIS A 177 -3.04 -7.52 7.67
C HIS A 177 -1.88 -7.11 8.59
N LEU A 178 -1.95 -7.45 9.88
CA LEU A 178 -0.99 -6.96 10.89
C LEU A 178 0.10 -7.97 11.26
N ASN A 179 -0.14 -9.27 11.06
CA ASN A 179 0.74 -10.32 11.61
C ASN A 179 1.32 -11.26 10.54
N CYS A 180 0.83 -11.21 9.30
CA CYS A 180 1.44 -12.00 8.23
C CYS A 180 2.87 -11.51 7.96
N TYR A 181 3.81 -12.43 7.78
CA TYR A 181 5.24 -12.14 7.76
C TYR A 181 5.70 -11.20 6.64
N PHE A 182 4.95 -11.10 5.53
CA PHE A 182 5.28 -10.20 4.42
C PHE A 182 4.49 -8.88 4.42
N ASN A 183 3.69 -8.61 5.47
CA ASN A 183 2.85 -7.41 5.62
C ASN A 183 3.38 -6.44 6.71
N LEU A 184 4.67 -6.51 7.02
CA LEU A 184 5.27 -5.89 8.21
C LEU A 184 5.08 -4.37 8.29
N ILE A 185 5.12 -3.69 7.15
CA ILE A 185 4.93 -2.24 7.04
C ILE A 185 3.62 -1.75 7.67
N ASN A 186 2.57 -2.58 7.66
CA ASN A 186 1.26 -2.20 8.20
C ASN A 186 1.31 -1.97 9.71
N THR A 187 2.09 -2.76 10.44
CA THR A 187 2.18 -2.64 11.90
C THR A 187 2.98 -1.42 12.31
N TYR A 188 4.07 -1.12 11.60
CA TYR A 188 4.83 0.12 11.80
C TYR A 188 3.96 1.34 11.50
N ARG A 189 3.28 1.35 10.35
CA ARG A 189 2.41 2.46 9.97
C ARG A 189 1.27 2.68 10.97
N LEU A 190 0.63 1.60 11.41
CA LEU A 190 -0.41 1.68 12.42
C LEU A 190 0.12 2.28 13.72
N SER A 191 1.34 1.92 14.14
CA SER A 191 1.96 2.47 15.35
C SER A 191 2.14 3.99 15.24
N ASP A 192 2.63 4.50 14.11
CA ASP A 192 2.82 5.93 13.90
C ASP A 192 1.48 6.70 13.92
N ASP A 193 0.46 6.19 13.24
CA ASP A 193 -0.86 6.81 13.20
C ASP A 193 -1.54 6.77 14.58
N MET A 194 -1.30 5.71 15.37
CA MET A 194 -1.77 5.58 16.75
C MET A 194 -1.07 6.55 17.70
N ASP A 195 0.24 6.75 17.56
CA ASP A 195 1.00 7.73 18.34
C ASP A 195 0.53 9.15 18.04
N MET A 196 0.23 9.46 16.78
CA MET A 196 -0.36 10.74 16.37
C MET A 196 -1.74 10.92 17.01
N LEU A 197 -2.62 9.90 16.93
CA LEU A 197 -3.94 9.91 17.55
C LEU A 197 -3.86 10.19 19.07
N CYS A 198 -2.93 9.53 19.76
CA CYS A 198 -2.71 9.73 21.20
C CYS A 198 -2.28 11.18 21.51
N ARG A 199 -1.44 11.80 20.68
CA ARG A 199 -1.03 13.20 20.85
C ARG A 199 -2.19 14.18 20.62
N GLU A 200 -3.07 13.90 19.66
CA GLU A 200 -4.19 14.78 19.30
C GLU A 200 -5.40 14.63 20.24
N SER A 201 -5.67 13.41 20.72
CA SER A 201 -6.87 13.11 21.51
C SER A 201 -6.72 13.41 23.02
N GLY A 202 -5.52 13.69 23.50
CA GLY A 202 -5.25 13.88 24.93
C GLY A 202 -5.57 12.64 25.77
N ASP A 203 -6.12 12.82 26.97
CA ASP A 203 -6.37 11.73 27.94
C ASP A 203 -7.76 11.05 27.82
N ASP A 204 -8.51 11.24 26.72
CA ASP A 204 -9.80 10.56 26.53
C ASP A 204 -9.60 9.09 26.09
N GLU A 205 -9.31 8.24 27.06
CA GLU A 205 -9.03 6.81 26.87
C GLU A 205 -10.15 6.08 26.10
N LYS A 206 -11.41 6.46 26.33
CA LYS A 206 -12.55 5.82 25.66
C LYS A 206 -12.58 6.20 24.17
N ARG A 207 -12.39 7.49 23.86
CA ARG A 207 -12.32 7.97 22.48
C ARG A 207 -11.13 7.37 21.74
N ILE A 208 -9.96 7.34 22.37
CA ILE A 208 -8.76 6.72 21.81
C ILE A 208 -9.06 5.26 21.45
N LYS A 209 -9.61 4.47 22.38
CA LYS A 209 -9.92 3.06 22.14
C LYS A 209 -10.90 2.84 20.98
N MET A 210 -11.93 3.69 20.87
CA MET A 210 -12.91 3.61 19.78
C MET A 210 -12.30 3.94 18.42
N ILE A 211 -11.53 5.02 18.32
CA ILE A 211 -10.88 5.43 17.07
C ILE A 211 -9.79 4.41 16.69
N SER A 212 -9.01 3.93 17.67
CA SER A 212 -7.98 2.90 17.46
C SER A 212 -8.56 1.63 16.83
N HIS A 213 -9.67 1.13 17.39
CA HIS A 213 -10.36 -0.03 16.82
C HIS A 213 -10.83 0.25 15.39
N SER A 214 -11.38 1.44 15.12
CA SER A 214 -11.81 1.85 13.78
C SER A 214 -10.65 1.91 12.79
N LEU A 215 -9.50 2.46 13.18
CA LEU A 215 -8.30 2.55 12.35
C LEU A 215 -7.84 1.15 11.92
N VAL A 216 -7.70 0.25 12.89
CA VAL A 216 -7.27 -1.14 12.64
C VAL A 216 -8.18 -1.85 11.63
N VAL A 217 -9.50 -1.82 11.86
CA VAL A 217 -10.43 -2.53 10.97
C VAL A 217 -10.53 -1.87 9.61
N ASN A 218 -10.45 -0.54 9.50
CA ASN A 218 -10.52 0.15 8.21
C ASN A 218 -9.26 -0.09 7.38
N TYR A 219 -8.08 -0.02 8.00
CA TYR A 219 -6.80 -0.28 7.32
C TYR A 219 -6.71 -1.70 6.76
N SER A 220 -7.26 -2.69 7.48
CA SER A 220 -7.31 -4.07 7.00
C SER A 220 -8.03 -4.24 5.64
N PHE A 221 -8.93 -3.32 5.30
CA PHE A 221 -9.67 -3.33 4.03
C PHE A 221 -9.11 -2.37 2.96
N GLN A 222 -8.51 -1.25 3.38
CA GLN A 222 -8.19 -0.14 2.45
C GLN A 222 -6.69 0.05 2.22
N SER A 223 -5.84 -0.34 3.17
CA SER A 223 -4.40 -0.15 3.05
C SER A 223 -3.86 -0.95 1.86
N ARG A 224 -2.97 -0.31 1.09
CA ARG A 224 -2.24 -0.91 -0.05
C ARG A 224 -0.74 -0.89 0.19
N LEU A 225 -0.32 -0.85 1.45
CA LEU A 225 1.09 -0.91 1.81
C LEU A 225 1.69 -2.32 1.62
N ASN A 226 0.84 -3.35 1.51
CA ASN A 226 1.30 -4.70 1.20
C ASN A 226 2.04 -4.74 -0.14
N LEU A 227 2.85 -5.77 -0.34
CA LEU A 227 3.53 -6.03 -1.61
C LEU A 227 2.55 -5.97 -2.79
N LEU A 228 3.05 -5.47 -3.93
CA LEU A 228 2.33 -5.30 -5.20
C LEU A 228 1.18 -4.28 -5.13
N SER A 229 1.16 -3.46 -4.09
CA SER A 229 0.10 -2.48 -3.82
C SER A 229 -1.29 -3.12 -3.80
N LEU A 230 -1.42 -4.33 -3.27
CA LEU A 230 -2.71 -4.99 -3.11
C LEU A 230 -3.26 -4.75 -1.70
N THR A 231 -4.58 -4.68 -1.57
CA THR A 231 -5.18 -4.68 -0.23
C THR A 231 -5.05 -6.06 0.41
N SER A 232 -5.16 -6.11 1.74
CA SER A 232 -5.12 -7.38 2.46
C SER A 232 -6.28 -8.30 2.05
N ALA A 233 -7.42 -7.72 1.65
CA ALA A 233 -8.58 -8.49 1.20
C ALA A 233 -8.29 -9.17 -0.15
N GLU A 234 -7.61 -8.47 -1.05
CA GLU A 234 -7.19 -9.01 -2.34
C GLU A 234 -6.14 -10.12 -2.16
N TRP A 235 -5.14 -9.90 -1.31
CA TRP A 235 -4.16 -10.92 -0.97
C TRP A 235 -4.79 -12.17 -0.37
N LEU A 236 -5.65 -11.99 0.64
CA LEU A 236 -6.31 -13.12 1.28
C LEU A 236 -7.18 -13.89 0.28
N ALA A 237 -7.90 -13.20 -0.61
CA ALA A 237 -8.67 -13.87 -1.66
C ALA A 237 -7.79 -14.67 -2.64
N LEU A 238 -6.64 -14.14 -3.04
CA LEU A 238 -5.69 -14.85 -3.91
C LEU A 238 -5.10 -16.09 -3.21
N ILE A 239 -4.69 -15.97 -1.94
CA ILE A 239 -4.13 -17.07 -1.16
C ILE A 239 -5.18 -18.18 -0.95
N LEU A 240 -6.41 -17.81 -0.59
CA LEU A 240 -7.50 -18.78 -0.41
C LEU A 240 -7.80 -19.53 -1.71
N LYS A 241 -7.78 -18.85 -2.86
CA LYS A 241 -7.93 -19.48 -4.18
C LYS A 241 -6.79 -20.45 -4.49
N ASN A 242 -5.55 -20.08 -4.17
CA ASN A 242 -4.40 -20.96 -4.37
C ASN A 242 -4.49 -22.21 -3.49
N ASN A 243 -5.06 -22.06 -2.28
CA ASN A 243 -5.42 -23.15 -1.37
C ASN A 243 -6.67 -23.97 -1.82
N GLY A 244 -7.12 -23.82 -3.07
CA GLY A 244 -8.21 -24.62 -3.65
C GLY A 244 -9.62 -24.25 -3.15
N ASN A 245 -9.81 -23.08 -2.55
CA ASN A 245 -11.14 -22.62 -2.19
C ASN A 245 -11.95 -22.23 -3.44
N GLU A 246 -13.22 -22.64 -3.46
CA GLU A 246 -14.19 -22.12 -4.42
C GLU A 246 -14.55 -20.67 -4.10
N ASN A 247 -15.16 -20.01 -5.09
CA ASN A 247 -15.68 -18.67 -4.93
C ASN A 247 -16.67 -18.58 -3.74
N GLY A 248 -16.54 -17.52 -2.94
CA GLY A 248 -17.34 -17.22 -1.77
C GLY A 248 -17.62 -15.73 -1.59
N PRO A 249 -18.26 -15.34 -0.47
CA PRO A 249 -18.60 -13.94 -0.18
C PRO A 249 -17.38 -13.01 -0.02
N TRP A 250 -16.19 -13.57 0.13
CA TRP A 250 -14.91 -12.87 0.27
C TRP A 250 -14.18 -12.59 -1.05
N ASP A 251 -14.67 -13.07 -2.20
CA ASP A 251 -13.98 -12.91 -3.48
C ASP A 251 -13.85 -11.46 -3.95
N ASN A 252 -14.91 -10.70 -3.76
CA ASN A 252 -15.10 -9.38 -4.36
C ASN A 252 -15.48 -8.40 -3.27
N ILE A 253 -14.55 -8.21 -2.33
CA ILE A 253 -14.70 -7.21 -1.27
C ILE A 253 -14.64 -5.82 -1.89
N GLU A 254 -15.70 -5.04 -1.68
CA GLU A 254 -15.73 -3.61 -2.02
C GLU A 254 -15.68 -2.83 -0.70
N ALA A 255 -14.54 -2.23 -0.40
CA ALA A 255 -14.36 -1.37 0.74
C ALA A 255 -14.72 0.07 0.35
N CYS A 256 -15.96 0.49 0.61
CA CYS A 256 -16.35 1.88 0.41
C CYS A 256 -15.54 2.75 1.39
N GLY A 257 -14.97 3.85 0.90
CA GLY A 257 -14.36 4.89 1.74
C GLY A 257 -15.24 5.28 2.92
N ASP A 258 -14.65 5.94 3.92
CA ASP A 258 -15.46 6.67 4.89
C ASP A 258 -16.36 7.67 4.14
N ASN A 259 -17.66 7.62 4.41
CA ASN A 259 -18.64 8.40 3.68
C ASN A 259 -19.85 8.75 4.53
N ILE A 260 -20.63 9.71 4.05
CA ILE A 260 -21.84 10.22 4.67
C ILE A 260 -23.05 9.70 3.91
N TYR A 261 -23.98 9.11 4.65
CA TYR A 261 -25.16 8.47 4.11
C TYR A 261 -26.43 9.05 4.73
N LYS A 262 -27.53 9.00 3.98
CA LYS A 262 -28.86 9.30 4.47
C LYS A 262 -29.72 8.03 4.44
N CYS A 263 -30.29 7.65 5.58
CA CYS A 263 -31.25 6.55 5.66
C CYS A 263 -32.51 6.92 4.86
N VAL A 264 -32.87 6.10 3.87
CA VAL A 264 -34.04 6.33 3.00
C VAL A 264 -35.22 5.43 3.37
N ARG A 265 -34.95 4.17 3.71
CA ARG A 265 -35.97 3.18 4.15
C ARG A 265 -35.32 2.06 4.94
N GLN A 266 -36.14 1.23 5.58
CA GLN A 266 -35.68 0.07 6.33
C GLN A 266 -36.69 -1.08 6.19
N ASP A 267 -36.21 -2.32 6.31
CA ASP A 267 -37.02 -3.52 6.48
C ASP A 267 -36.57 -4.31 7.72
N GLU A 268 -36.90 -5.60 7.81
CA GLU A 268 -36.55 -6.45 8.95
C GLU A 268 -35.02 -6.60 9.11
N ASP A 269 -34.30 -6.77 8.00
CA ASP A 269 -32.89 -7.17 7.98
C ASP A 269 -31.94 -6.01 7.61
N PHE A 270 -32.45 -4.99 6.92
CA PHE A 270 -31.62 -3.95 6.28
C PHE A 270 -32.02 -2.52 6.62
N ILE A 271 -31.01 -1.67 6.63
CA ILE A 271 -31.11 -0.22 6.44
C ILE A 271 -30.70 0.08 5.00
N TYR A 272 -31.56 0.79 4.28
CA TYR A 272 -31.22 1.29 2.96
C TYR A 272 -30.84 2.75 3.09
N ALA A 273 -29.64 3.08 2.63
CA ALA A 273 -29.10 4.42 2.72
C ALA A 273 -28.50 4.87 1.40
N GLU A 274 -28.68 6.14 1.06
CA GLU A 274 -28.06 6.74 -0.12
C GLU A 274 -26.81 7.51 0.31
N SER A 275 -25.72 7.35 -0.45
CA SER A 275 -24.54 8.19 -0.22
C SER A 275 -24.82 9.63 -0.63
N LEU A 276 -24.38 10.58 0.20
CA LEU A 276 -24.47 12.01 -0.09
C LEU A 276 -23.26 12.53 -0.87
N CYS A 277 -22.16 11.76 -0.91
CA CYS A 277 -20.89 12.17 -1.52
C CYS A 277 -20.36 11.12 -2.52
N GLY A 278 -19.81 11.56 -3.65
CA GLY A 278 -19.28 10.71 -4.71
C GLY A 278 -20.39 10.02 -5.52
N GLU A 279 -20.32 8.71 -5.64
CA GLU A 279 -21.32 7.91 -6.37
C GLU A 279 -22.64 7.83 -5.59
N LYS A 280 -23.67 8.53 -6.09
CA LYS A 280 -25.01 8.57 -5.49
C LYS A 280 -25.79 7.31 -5.87
N LYS A 281 -25.70 6.28 -5.03
CA LYS A 281 -26.46 5.03 -5.11
C LYS A 281 -27.02 4.61 -3.75
N GLU A 282 -28.03 3.74 -3.76
CA GLU A 282 -28.59 3.12 -2.55
C GLU A 282 -27.75 1.91 -2.12
N TYR A 283 -27.48 1.79 -0.82
CA TYR A 283 -26.74 0.71 -0.19
C TYR A 283 -27.66 -0.04 0.77
N ALA A 284 -27.74 -1.37 0.62
CA ALA A 284 -28.44 -2.24 1.57
C ALA A 284 -27.48 -2.68 2.68
N ILE A 285 -27.63 -2.08 3.86
CA ILE A 285 -26.74 -2.24 5.01
C ILE A 285 -27.37 -3.22 6.01
N LYS A 286 -26.66 -4.29 6.36
CA LYS A 286 -27.11 -5.29 7.34
C LYS A 286 -27.28 -4.67 8.72
N LYS A 287 -28.48 -4.79 9.31
CA LYS A 287 -28.76 -4.31 10.67
C LYS A 287 -27.88 -5.00 11.72
N ASP A 288 -27.55 -6.27 11.52
CA ASP A 288 -26.67 -7.05 12.39
C ASP A 288 -25.25 -6.46 12.51
N SER A 289 -24.87 -5.57 11.58
CA SER A 289 -23.60 -4.86 11.64
C SER A 289 -23.62 -3.59 12.50
N ILE A 290 -24.79 -3.15 12.98
CA ILE A 290 -24.98 -1.88 13.68
C ILE A 290 -25.37 -2.13 15.14
N ASP A 291 -24.79 -1.36 16.05
CA ASP A 291 -25.13 -1.42 17.48
C ASP A 291 -26.64 -1.19 17.72
N LEU A 292 -27.25 -2.02 18.59
CA LEU A 292 -28.69 -1.98 18.85
C LEU A 292 -29.19 -0.64 19.39
N LEU A 293 -28.36 0.11 20.14
CA LEU A 293 -28.74 1.44 20.63
C LEU A 293 -28.73 2.45 19.49
N MET A 294 -27.76 2.35 18.58
CA MET A 294 -27.67 3.19 17.40
C MET A 294 -28.83 2.90 16.43
N LEU A 295 -29.17 1.63 16.21
CA LEU A 295 -30.30 1.21 15.36
C LEU A 295 -31.62 1.89 15.75
N LYS A 296 -31.86 2.13 17.04
CA LYS A 296 -33.08 2.81 17.53
C LYS A 296 -33.17 4.27 17.10
N ALA A 297 -32.06 4.90 16.75
CA ALA A 297 -32.00 6.29 16.29
C ALA A 297 -32.27 6.43 14.78
N PHE A 298 -32.35 5.32 14.03
CA PHE A 298 -32.57 5.39 12.59
C PHE A 298 -34.04 5.62 12.23
N VAL A 299 -34.31 6.77 11.63
CA VAL A 299 -35.60 7.19 11.08
C VAL A 299 -35.44 7.43 9.59
N SER A 300 -36.33 6.80 8.81
CA SER A 300 -36.30 6.88 7.34
C SER A 300 -36.57 8.31 6.86
N GLY A 301 -35.67 8.83 6.02
CA GLY A 301 -35.74 10.19 5.48
C GLY A 301 -35.14 11.27 6.37
N GLU A 302 -34.78 10.95 7.62
CA GLU A 302 -34.29 11.91 8.61
C GLU A 302 -32.84 11.64 9.02
N THR A 303 -32.50 10.39 9.33
CA THR A 303 -31.18 10.05 9.86
C THR A 303 -30.08 10.17 8.81
N MET A 304 -29.05 10.96 9.14
CA MET A 304 -27.78 10.98 8.43
C MET A 304 -26.69 10.43 9.34
N PHE A 305 -25.73 9.71 8.75
CA PHE A 305 -24.66 9.07 9.49
C PHE A 305 -23.39 8.96 8.64
N ARG A 306 -22.24 8.92 9.30
CA ARG A 306 -20.91 8.82 8.71
C ARG A 306 -20.27 7.51 9.15
N THR A 307 -19.83 6.70 8.19
CA THR A 307 -19.16 5.42 8.48
C THR A 307 -18.48 4.85 7.22
N MET A 308 -17.67 3.82 7.40
CA MET A 308 -17.17 2.99 6.32
C MET A 308 -18.13 1.81 6.09
N LEU A 309 -18.40 1.48 4.82
CA LEU A 309 -19.17 0.29 4.45
C LEU A 309 -18.28 -0.71 3.71
N VAL A 310 -18.48 -2.00 3.97
CA VAL A 310 -17.81 -3.07 3.24
C VAL A 310 -18.85 -3.98 2.61
N LYS A 311 -18.77 -4.17 1.29
CA LYS A 311 -19.56 -5.20 0.61
C LYS A 311 -18.94 -6.56 0.86
N TYR A 312 -19.76 -7.45 1.42
CA TYR A 312 -19.39 -8.82 1.69
C TYR A 312 -20.56 -9.73 1.33
N GLY A 313 -20.33 -10.67 0.42
CA GLY A 313 -21.41 -11.41 -0.23
C GLY A 313 -22.38 -10.46 -0.97
N GLY A 314 -23.67 -10.57 -0.64
CA GLY A 314 -24.74 -9.81 -1.30
C GLY A 314 -25.10 -8.48 -0.64
N ALA A 315 -24.45 -8.10 0.47
CA ALA A 315 -24.86 -6.96 1.29
C ALA A 315 -23.69 -6.07 1.72
N TYR A 316 -24.00 -4.86 2.17
CA TYR A 316 -23.04 -3.95 2.81
C TYR A 316 -23.09 -4.11 4.32
N TRP A 317 -21.92 -4.07 4.95
CA TRP A 317 -21.72 -4.19 6.39
C TRP A 317 -21.06 -2.92 6.91
N GLN A 318 -21.55 -2.42 8.04
CA GLN A 318 -20.93 -1.32 8.76
C GLN A 318 -19.55 -1.76 9.27
N ASN A 319 -18.53 -0.93 9.01
CA ASN A 319 -17.17 -1.19 9.46
C ASN A 319 -16.58 0.03 10.18
N GLY A 320 -15.86 -0.23 11.28
CA GLY A 320 -15.23 0.82 12.07
C GLY A 320 -16.22 1.66 12.88
N LEU A 321 -15.90 2.94 13.07
CA LEU A 321 -16.72 3.89 13.80
C LEU A 321 -17.95 4.31 12.96
N MET A 322 -19.08 4.51 13.65
CA MET A 322 -20.26 5.15 13.10
C MET A 322 -20.61 6.38 13.92
N GLN A 323 -20.87 7.48 13.24
CA GLN A 323 -21.36 8.71 13.84
C GLN A 323 -22.73 9.03 13.24
N ILE A 324 -23.73 9.30 14.08
CA ILE A 324 -25.05 9.78 13.65
C ILE A 324 -25.08 11.28 13.86
N LYS A 325 -25.62 12.01 12.88
CA LYS A 325 -25.74 13.47 12.96
C LYS A 325 -26.62 13.88 14.14
N ASP A 326 -26.14 14.81 14.97
CA ASP A 326 -26.95 15.59 15.92
C ASP A 326 -27.48 16.86 15.22
N ASP A 327 -28.70 17.27 15.55
CA ASP A 327 -29.33 18.49 15.02
C ASP A 327 -28.49 19.75 15.29
N LYS A 328 -27.72 19.75 16.39
CA LYS A 328 -26.85 20.87 16.78
C LYS A 328 -25.64 21.07 15.86
N ASP A 329 -25.27 20.07 15.07
CA ASP A 329 -24.00 20.04 14.33
C ASP A 329 -24.23 20.25 12.82
N THR A 330 -25.33 20.91 12.43
CA THR A 330 -25.72 21.02 11.02
C THR A 330 -24.68 21.71 10.13
N ASP A 331 -24.01 22.75 10.62
CA ASP A 331 -23.00 23.48 9.84
C ASP A 331 -21.71 22.66 9.64
N GLU A 332 -21.31 21.89 10.65
CA GLU A 332 -20.16 20.97 10.57
C GLU A 332 -20.42 19.88 9.53
N TRP A 333 -21.58 19.22 9.58
CA TRP A 333 -21.94 18.19 8.60
C TRP A 333 -22.05 18.72 7.18
N ASN A 334 -22.57 19.93 6.99
CA ASN A 334 -22.60 20.55 5.66
C ASN A 334 -21.18 20.83 5.14
N THR A 335 -20.25 21.20 6.03
CA THR A 335 -18.84 21.40 5.68
C THR A 335 -18.21 20.07 5.29
N ASP A 336 -18.35 19.04 6.12
CA ASP A 336 -17.85 17.68 5.86
C ASP A 336 -18.38 17.11 4.53
N ILE A 337 -19.67 17.26 4.24
CA ILE A 337 -20.29 16.80 2.98
C ILE A 337 -19.63 17.50 1.78
N ASN A 338 -19.47 18.83 1.85
CA ASN A 338 -18.87 19.58 0.74
C ASN A 338 -17.40 19.19 0.53
N GLU A 339 -16.62 19.08 1.60
CA GLU A 339 -15.21 18.70 1.54
C GLU A 339 -15.03 17.26 1.01
N LEU A 340 -15.88 16.34 1.48
CA LEU A 340 -15.84 14.95 1.03
C LEU A 340 -16.33 14.80 -0.42
N GLU A 341 -17.39 15.48 -0.83
CA GLU A 341 -17.87 15.51 -2.23
C GLU A 341 -16.75 15.99 -3.16
N HIS A 342 -16.07 17.08 -2.81
CA HIS A 342 -14.93 17.59 -3.59
C HIS A 342 -13.77 16.58 -3.66
N THR A 343 -13.51 15.86 -2.57
CA THR A 343 -12.44 14.85 -2.50
C THR A 343 -12.76 13.63 -3.37
N LEU A 344 -14.01 13.15 -3.35
CA LEU A 344 -14.41 11.93 -4.06
C LEU A 344 -14.69 12.14 -5.55
N THR A 345 -15.20 13.31 -5.95
CA THR A 345 -15.56 13.60 -7.35
C THR A 345 -14.38 14.04 -8.19
N HIS A 346 -13.37 14.67 -7.57
CA HIS A 346 -12.24 15.30 -8.23
C HIS A 346 -12.65 16.36 -9.27
N ASP A 347 -13.83 16.98 -9.14
CA ASP A 347 -14.39 17.88 -10.17
C ASP A 347 -13.49 19.09 -10.44
N ASN A 348 -12.92 19.67 -9.38
CA ASN A 348 -11.97 20.78 -9.52
C ASN A 348 -10.69 20.34 -10.24
N GLN A 349 -10.14 19.18 -9.87
CA GLN A 349 -8.94 18.62 -10.50
C GLN A 349 -9.17 18.33 -11.99
N LYS A 350 -10.32 17.74 -12.33
CA LYS A 350 -10.74 17.49 -13.73
C LYS A 350 -10.86 18.78 -14.52
N ALA A 351 -11.54 19.81 -13.99
CA ALA A 351 -11.69 21.09 -14.65
C ALA A 351 -10.33 21.79 -14.87
N VAL A 352 -9.47 21.78 -13.85
CA VAL A 352 -8.11 22.31 -13.92
C VAL A 352 -7.27 21.57 -14.96
N PHE A 353 -7.37 20.25 -15.01
CA PHE A 353 -6.69 19.43 -16.01
C PHE A 353 -7.14 19.76 -17.44
N GLU A 354 -8.44 19.89 -17.71
CA GLU A 354 -8.90 20.27 -19.05
C GLU A 354 -8.39 21.64 -19.48
N ASN A 355 -8.41 22.63 -18.58
CA ASN A 355 -7.88 23.95 -18.85
C ASN A 355 -6.37 23.92 -19.09
N PHE A 356 -5.64 23.11 -18.32
CA PHE A 356 -4.21 22.89 -18.50
C PHE A 356 -3.92 22.30 -19.89
N MET A 357 -4.61 21.24 -20.28
CA MET A 357 -4.39 20.57 -21.56
C MET A 357 -4.74 21.46 -22.76
N LYS A 358 -5.78 22.29 -22.66
CA LYS A 358 -6.08 23.31 -23.68
C LYS A 358 -4.96 24.36 -23.77
N ALA A 359 -4.50 24.88 -22.63
CA ALA A 359 -3.48 25.92 -22.56
C ALA A 359 -2.08 25.44 -23.00
N SER A 360 -1.75 24.17 -22.75
CA SER A 360 -0.47 23.56 -23.12
C SER A 360 -0.44 23.02 -24.56
N GLY A 361 -1.57 23.03 -25.26
CA GLY A 361 -1.69 22.41 -26.59
C GLY A 361 -1.61 20.88 -26.53
N GLY A 362 -2.13 20.27 -25.47
CA GLY A 362 -2.15 18.82 -25.25
C GLY A 362 -0.88 18.25 -24.63
N LYS A 363 0.07 19.09 -24.21
CA LYS A 363 1.28 18.64 -23.49
C LYS A 363 0.99 18.47 -22.00
N PHE A 364 1.40 17.34 -21.42
CA PHE A 364 1.27 17.09 -19.98
C PHE A 364 2.25 17.88 -19.11
N PHE A 365 3.36 18.33 -19.70
CA PHE A 365 4.46 18.99 -18.98
C PHE A 365 4.81 20.31 -19.65
N VAL A 366 4.86 21.38 -18.86
CA VAL A 366 5.25 22.73 -19.31
C VAL A 366 6.40 23.22 -18.46
N PHE A 367 7.54 23.46 -19.09
CA PHE A 367 8.74 23.97 -18.43
C PHE A 367 8.76 25.50 -18.48
N VAL A 368 9.03 26.13 -17.33
CA VAL A 368 9.08 27.59 -17.20
C VAL A 368 10.37 28.01 -16.49
N LYS A 369 10.93 29.15 -16.90
CA LYS A 369 12.22 29.65 -16.38
C LYS A 369 12.11 30.75 -15.33
N SER A 370 10.94 31.36 -15.20
CA SER A 370 10.71 32.50 -14.31
C SER A 370 9.29 32.53 -13.76
N ARG A 371 9.11 33.22 -12.63
CA ARG A 371 7.80 33.46 -12.03
C ARG A 371 6.84 34.16 -13.01
N GLU A 372 7.36 35.01 -13.89
CA GLU A 372 6.58 35.67 -14.94
C GLU A 372 6.02 34.66 -15.94
N GLU A 373 6.82 33.71 -16.42
CA GLU A 373 6.34 32.67 -17.33
C GLU A 373 5.32 31.73 -16.67
N MET A 374 5.55 31.35 -15.41
CA MET A 374 4.58 30.60 -14.61
C MET A 374 3.27 31.39 -14.47
N THR A 375 3.35 32.67 -14.14
CA THR A 375 2.16 33.53 -13.96
C THR A 375 1.42 33.74 -15.27
N ASP A 376 2.13 33.95 -16.38
CA ASP A 376 1.52 34.04 -17.70
C ASP A 376 0.80 32.74 -18.08
N PHE A 377 1.42 31.59 -17.86
CA PHE A 377 0.79 30.30 -18.15
C PHE A 377 -0.47 30.09 -17.31
N LEU A 378 -0.38 30.26 -15.98
CA LEU A 378 -1.50 30.03 -15.08
C LEU A 378 -2.62 31.07 -15.27
N CYS A 379 -2.32 32.36 -15.24
CA CYS A 379 -3.36 33.40 -15.26
C CYS A 379 -3.84 33.75 -16.68
N ASN A 380 -2.93 33.85 -17.65
CA ASN A 380 -3.30 34.32 -18.99
C ASN A 380 -3.71 33.19 -19.92
N LYS A 381 -3.03 32.03 -19.88
CA LYS A 381 -3.33 30.91 -20.78
C LYS A 381 -4.39 29.97 -20.19
N MET A 382 -4.21 29.50 -18.96
CA MET A 382 -5.18 28.63 -18.30
C MET A 382 -6.41 29.36 -17.75
N LYS A 383 -6.33 30.68 -17.58
CA LYS A 383 -7.35 31.47 -16.85
C LYS A 383 -7.57 30.96 -15.43
N TYR A 384 -6.51 30.45 -14.80
CA TYR A 384 -6.55 29.96 -13.44
C TYR A 384 -6.65 31.14 -12.46
N GLU A 385 -7.68 31.11 -11.61
CA GLU A 385 -7.89 32.11 -10.58
C GLU A 385 -6.99 31.82 -9.38
N LEU A 386 -5.96 32.66 -9.23
CA LEU A 386 -5.07 32.56 -8.07
C LEU A 386 -5.80 33.08 -6.83
N ASN A 387 -5.66 32.37 -5.72
CA ASN A 387 -6.04 32.92 -4.42
C ASN A 387 -5.24 34.23 -4.20
N PRO A 388 -5.90 35.36 -3.87
CA PRO A 388 -5.23 36.65 -3.68
C PRO A 388 -4.11 36.62 -2.62
N ASN A 389 -4.20 35.70 -1.65
CA ASN A 389 -3.20 35.51 -0.60
C ASN A 389 -2.09 34.52 -1.00
N MET A 390 -2.13 33.95 -2.20
CA MET A 390 -1.15 32.96 -2.65
C MET A 390 0.18 33.63 -3.01
N ILE A 391 1.23 33.21 -2.33
CA ILE A 391 2.60 33.61 -2.66
C ILE A 391 3.13 32.61 -3.68
N MET A 392 3.34 33.07 -4.92
CA MET A 392 3.98 32.24 -5.94
C MET A 392 5.41 31.87 -5.54
N PRO A 393 5.82 30.61 -5.77
CA PRO A 393 7.15 30.15 -5.43
C PRO A 393 8.23 30.88 -6.23
N TYR A 394 9.41 31.01 -5.64
CA TYR A 394 10.59 31.49 -6.34
C TYR A 394 11.09 30.42 -7.32
N ILE A 395 11.32 30.79 -8.58
CA ILE A 395 11.91 29.88 -9.58
C ILE A 395 13.41 30.07 -9.63
N GLY A 396 14.14 29.01 -9.27
CA GLY A 396 15.59 28.95 -9.34
C GLY A 396 16.11 28.68 -10.75
N LYS A 397 17.44 28.51 -10.86
CA LYS A 397 18.13 28.25 -12.14
C LYS A 397 17.75 26.94 -12.81
N GLU A 398 17.20 25.99 -12.04
CA GLU A 398 16.73 24.68 -12.55
C GLU A 398 15.33 24.77 -13.19
N GLY A 399 14.70 25.95 -13.18
CA GLY A 399 13.36 26.15 -13.69
C GLY A 399 12.28 25.52 -12.82
N ALA A 400 11.07 25.44 -13.37
CA ALA A 400 9.96 24.70 -12.81
C ALA A 400 9.24 23.91 -13.91
N MET A 401 8.60 22.80 -13.54
CA MET A 401 7.72 22.03 -14.41
C MET A 401 6.29 22.08 -13.89
N LEU A 402 5.39 22.62 -14.70
CA LEU A 402 3.96 22.59 -14.45
C LEU A 402 3.38 21.33 -15.08
N MET A 403 2.47 20.68 -14.38
CA MET A 403 1.79 19.48 -14.84
C MET A 403 0.40 19.40 -14.21
N ALA A 404 -0.51 18.65 -14.83
CA ALA A 404 -1.82 18.44 -14.24
C ALA A 404 -2.38 17.06 -14.58
N SER A 405 -3.23 16.55 -13.69
CA SER A 405 -3.99 15.33 -13.93
C SER A 405 -5.42 15.44 -13.41
N PRO A 406 -6.37 14.65 -13.95
CA PRO A 406 -7.74 14.62 -13.44
C PRO A 406 -7.84 14.12 -11.99
N LEU A 407 -6.86 13.36 -11.51
CA LEU A 407 -6.86 12.80 -10.15
C LEU A 407 -6.27 13.75 -9.11
N THR A 408 -5.16 14.42 -9.44
CA THR A 408 -4.41 15.24 -8.48
C THR A 408 -4.44 16.74 -8.77
N GLY A 409 -5.00 17.15 -9.90
CA GLY A 409 -5.10 18.54 -10.30
C GLY A 409 -3.76 19.12 -10.74
N LEU A 410 -3.59 20.43 -10.58
CA LEU A 410 -2.36 21.14 -10.93
C LEU A 410 -1.25 20.84 -9.92
N HIS A 411 -0.09 20.44 -10.42
CA HIS A 411 1.12 20.23 -9.65
C HIS A 411 2.27 21.07 -10.21
N ILE A 412 3.08 21.65 -9.31
CA ILE A 412 4.21 22.51 -9.65
C ILE A 412 5.47 21.87 -9.10
N GLN A 413 6.27 21.27 -9.99
CA GLN A 413 7.52 20.65 -9.60
C GLN A 413 8.68 21.63 -9.70
N MET A 414 9.30 21.89 -8.55
CA MET A 414 10.43 22.81 -8.41
C MET A 414 11.77 22.08 -8.25
N ARG A 415 11.74 20.81 -7.85
CA ARG A 415 12.95 20.04 -7.52
C ARG A 415 13.28 19.08 -8.66
N HIS A 416 14.57 18.94 -8.97
CA HIS A 416 15.05 17.92 -9.92
C HIS A 416 14.47 18.03 -11.33
N VAL A 417 13.97 19.21 -11.74
CA VAL A 417 13.49 19.47 -13.10
C VAL A 417 14.61 19.25 -14.12
N ASN A 418 15.86 19.54 -13.73
CA ASN A 418 17.06 19.23 -14.51
C ASN A 418 17.33 17.72 -14.72
N CYS A 419 16.61 16.81 -14.05
CA CYS A 419 16.73 15.37 -14.28
C CYS A 419 15.84 14.86 -15.42
N ILE A 420 14.93 15.69 -15.93
CA ILE A 420 13.88 15.27 -16.86
C ILE A 420 14.35 15.47 -18.30
N CYS A 421 14.60 14.39 -19.02
CA CYS A 421 15.08 14.44 -20.40
C CYS A 421 13.90 14.72 -21.35
N SER A 422 13.79 15.97 -21.82
CA SER A 422 12.78 16.36 -22.80
C SER A 422 13.34 17.42 -23.75
N PRO A 423 12.98 17.40 -25.05
CA PRO A 423 13.29 18.49 -25.97
C PRO A 423 12.74 19.85 -25.51
N ASP A 424 11.64 19.85 -24.75
CA ASP A 424 11.02 21.05 -24.21
C ASP A 424 11.67 21.52 -22.89
N ASN A 425 12.58 20.74 -22.30
CA ASN A 425 13.23 21.07 -21.04
C ASN A 425 14.64 21.67 -21.26
N PRO A 426 14.81 23.00 -21.22
CA PRO A 426 16.12 23.62 -21.40
C PRO A 426 17.05 23.44 -20.19
N PHE A 427 16.55 22.91 -19.08
CA PHE A 427 17.31 22.77 -17.82
C PHE A 427 17.95 21.39 -17.67
N TYR A 428 17.74 20.47 -18.62
CA TYR A 428 18.21 19.10 -18.52
C TYR A 428 19.73 19.02 -18.35
N ASP A 429 20.16 18.35 -17.29
CA ASP A 429 21.56 18.03 -16.99
C ASP A 429 21.69 16.52 -16.81
N LYS A 430 22.29 15.87 -17.82
CA LYS A 430 22.51 14.42 -17.81
C LYS A 430 23.32 13.96 -16.61
N LYS A 431 24.31 14.72 -16.15
CA LYS A 431 25.15 14.31 -15.01
C LYS A 431 24.30 14.27 -13.73
N VAL A 432 23.46 15.30 -13.51
CA VAL A 432 22.54 15.33 -12.37
C VAL A 432 21.48 14.23 -12.49
N ALA A 433 20.94 14.02 -13.69
CA ALA A 433 19.95 12.96 -13.95
C ALA A 433 20.47 11.58 -13.56
N LYS A 434 21.73 11.25 -13.90
CA LYS A 434 22.36 9.98 -13.50
C LYS A 434 22.43 9.75 -12.00
N GLU A 435 22.49 10.82 -11.21
CA GLU A 435 22.59 10.75 -9.75
C GLU A 435 21.23 10.82 -9.06
N LYS A 436 20.24 11.46 -9.68
CA LYS A 436 19.02 11.92 -8.98
C LYS A 436 17.70 11.54 -9.66
N ALA A 437 17.69 11.15 -10.94
CA ALA A 437 16.46 10.83 -11.65
C ALA A 437 15.73 9.61 -11.07
N PHE A 438 16.44 8.69 -10.40
CA PHE A 438 15.82 7.55 -9.73
C PHE A 438 14.81 7.96 -8.65
N MET A 439 14.95 9.15 -8.05
CA MET A 439 14.00 9.64 -7.03
C MET A 439 12.58 9.81 -7.57
N PHE A 440 12.39 10.02 -8.88
CA PHE A 440 11.04 10.03 -9.45
C PHE A 440 10.37 8.65 -9.44
N VAL A 441 11.13 7.56 -9.32
CA VAL A 441 10.60 6.18 -9.30
C VAL A 441 10.31 5.73 -7.87
N VAL A 442 11.15 6.14 -6.91
CA VAL A 442 11.21 5.56 -5.56
C VAL A 442 10.78 6.52 -4.45
N ASN A 443 10.49 7.79 -4.77
CA ASN A 443 10.04 8.76 -3.79
C ASN A 443 8.63 9.23 -4.15
N PRO A 444 7.59 8.77 -3.41
CA PRO A 444 6.21 9.14 -3.70
C PRO A 444 5.90 10.63 -3.53
N ASP A 445 6.69 11.36 -2.75
CA ASP A 445 6.54 12.81 -2.55
C ASP A 445 7.13 13.63 -3.71
N MET A 446 7.80 12.98 -4.68
CA MET A 446 8.44 13.69 -5.78
C MET A 446 7.43 14.32 -6.73
N ILE A 447 6.49 13.52 -7.22
CA ILE A 447 5.36 13.92 -8.07
C ILE A 447 4.24 12.89 -7.89
N PRO A 448 2.97 13.25 -8.15
CA PRO A 448 1.88 12.29 -8.14
C PRO A 448 2.11 11.07 -9.05
N TYR A 449 1.70 9.88 -8.59
CA TYR A 449 1.93 8.59 -9.26
C TYR A 449 1.49 8.55 -10.73
N ASP A 450 0.32 9.11 -11.01
CA ASP A 450 -0.25 9.16 -12.35
C ASP A 450 0.55 10.07 -13.29
N LEU A 451 1.03 11.20 -12.78
CA LEU A 451 1.95 12.08 -13.51
C LEU A 451 3.32 11.44 -13.70
N TYR A 452 3.80 10.67 -12.72
CA TYR A 452 4.98 9.81 -12.86
C TYR A 452 4.79 8.79 -13.98
N CYS A 453 3.66 8.09 -14.03
CA CYS A 453 3.37 7.11 -15.08
C CYS A 453 3.46 7.76 -16.47
N VAL A 454 2.86 8.94 -16.66
CA VAL A 454 2.95 9.70 -17.93
C VAL A 454 4.41 10.05 -18.26
N LEU A 455 5.16 10.49 -17.26
CA LEU A 455 6.56 10.90 -17.42
C LEU A 455 7.45 9.72 -17.81
N TRP A 456 7.22 8.57 -17.19
CA TRP A 456 7.90 7.31 -17.51
C TRP A 456 7.56 6.83 -18.92
N ASP A 457 6.28 6.78 -19.29
CA ASP A 457 5.81 6.31 -20.60
C ASP A 457 6.33 7.18 -21.76
N LYS A 458 6.55 8.48 -21.51
CA LYS A 458 7.16 9.40 -22.48
C LYS A 458 8.69 9.28 -22.56
N GLY A 459 9.30 8.36 -21.81
CA GLY A 459 10.75 8.10 -21.83
C GLY A 459 11.58 9.25 -21.27
N MET A 460 11.02 10.05 -20.35
CA MET A 460 11.65 11.29 -19.86
C MET A 460 12.62 11.07 -18.69
N LEU A 461 12.81 9.83 -18.22
CA LEU A 461 13.80 9.45 -17.19
C LEU A 461 14.84 8.43 -17.70
N PRO A 462 15.46 8.62 -18.88
CA PRO A 462 16.31 7.61 -19.49
C PRO A 462 17.60 7.35 -18.70
N ASP A 463 18.01 8.30 -17.86
CA ASP A 463 19.24 8.25 -17.07
C ASP A 463 19.01 7.83 -15.59
N ALA A 464 17.76 7.54 -15.19
CA ALA A 464 17.46 7.03 -13.85
C ALA A 464 18.16 5.69 -13.61
N ALA A 465 18.87 5.60 -12.48
CA ALA A 465 19.67 4.44 -12.11
C ALA A 465 19.80 4.33 -10.59
N LEU A 466 19.80 3.10 -10.07
CA LEU A 466 20.22 2.84 -8.70
C LEU A 466 21.74 2.96 -8.58
N LYS A 467 22.21 3.33 -7.39
CA LYS A 467 23.62 3.21 -7.05
C LYS A 467 23.98 1.72 -6.99
N SER A 468 24.92 1.28 -7.81
CA SER A 468 25.39 -0.12 -7.84
C SER A 468 26.91 -0.19 -7.78
N LEU A 469 27.42 -1.20 -7.07
CA LEU A 469 28.84 -1.53 -7.01
C LEU A 469 29.36 -2.05 -8.37
N ASN A 470 28.46 -2.55 -9.23
CA ASN A 470 28.76 -3.02 -10.59
C ASN A 470 28.78 -1.87 -11.62
N GLY A 471 28.65 -0.63 -11.16
CA GLY A 471 28.71 0.57 -12.00
C GLY A 471 27.36 1.06 -12.52
N TYR A 472 27.39 2.24 -13.14
CA TYR A 472 26.19 2.99 -13.54
C TYR A 472 25.27 2.21 -14.49
N ASN A 473 25.82 1.58 -15.54
CA ASN A 473 24.99 0.89 -16.54
C ASN A 473 24.22 -0.28 -15.94
N HIS A 474 24.85 -1.01 -15.00
CA HIS A 474 24.21 -2.10 -14.29
C HIS A 474 23.08 -1.59 -13.38
N GLY A 475 23.36 -0.58 -12.55
CA GLY A 475 22.34 0.03 -11.69
C GLY A 475 21.19 0.70 -12.47
N ARG A 476 21.47 1.16 -13.69
CA ARG A 476 20.46 1.67 -14.64
C ARG A 476 19.57 0.54 -15.15
N SER A 477 20.15 -0.56 -15.64
CA SER A 477 19.38 -1.74 -16.07
C SER A 477 18.55 -2.30 -14.92
N LEU A 478 19.14 -2.50 -13.75
CA LEU A 478 18.44 -2.99 -12.55
C LEU A 478 17.19 -2.16 -12.23
N LEU A 479 17.30 -0.82 -12.22
CA LEU A 479 16.15 0.05 -11.98
C LEU A 479 15.12 -0.04 -13.11
N GLN A 480 15.57 0.08 -14.37
CA GLN A 480 14.67 0.18 -15.53
C GLN A 480 13.92 -1.12 -15.80
N ASP A 481 14.59 -2.26 -15.66
CA ASP A 481 14.00 -3.59 -15.87
C ASP A 481 12.99 -3.93 -14.76
N ASN A 482 13.10 -3.30 -13.58
CA ASN A 482 12.23 -3.53 -12.43
C ASN A 482 11.38 -2.31 -12.06
N VAL A 483 11.22 -1.36 -12.98
CA VAL A 483 10.59 -0.07 -12.67
C VAL A 483 9.16 -0.20 -12.18
N ALA A 484 8.39 -1.12 -12.76
CA ALA A 484 6.99 -1.33 -12.39
C ALA A 484 6.89 -1.82 -10.94
N PHE A 485 7.73 -2.79 -10.56
CA PHE A 485 7.81 -3.24 -9.18
C PHE A 485 8.22 -2.10 -8.23
N PHE A 486 9.27 -1.34 -8.56
CA PHE A 486 9.72 -0.24 -7.70
C PHE A 486 8.64 0.84 -7.54
N SER A 487 8.01 1.27 -8.63
CA SER A 487 6.95 2.27 -8.52
C SER A 487 5.76 1.75 -7.72
N ASP A 488 5.36 0.49 -7.93
CA ASP A 488 4.27 -0.10 -7.17
C ASP A 488 4.61 -0.19 -5.67
N TYR A 489 5.83 -0.61 -5.37
CA TYR A 489 6.35 -0.74 -4.01
C TYR A 489 6.38 0.60 -3.27
N PHE A 490 6.96 1.65 -3.87
CA PHE A 490 7.18 2.93 -3.20
C PHE A 490 5.98 3.88 -3.25
N TYR A 491 5.16 3.84 -4.30
CA TYR A 491 3.96 4.67 -4.37
C TYR A 491 2.75 4.05 -3.68
N HIS A 492 2.80 2.76 -3.33
CA HIS A 492 1.66 1.99 -2.83
C HIS A 492 0.44 2.09 -3.76
N LYS A 493 0.72 2.12 -5.07
CA LYS A 493 -0.24 2.26 -6.18
C LYS A 493 0.21 1.40 -7.33
N CYS A 494 -0.72 0.83 -8.10
CA CYS A 494 -0.38 0.03 -9.26
C CYS A 494 -1.15 0.51 -10.50
N ARG A 495 -0.52 0.40 -11.67
CA ARG A 495 -1.06 1.00 -12.92
C ARG A 495 -2.47 0.51 -13.26
N GLU A 496 -2.76 -0.77 -13.04
CA GLU A 496 -4.06 -1.39 -13.32
C GLU A 496 -5.24 -0.78 -12.54
N LYS A 497 -4.98 -0.07 -11.44
CA LYS A 497 -6.00 0.54 -10.58
C LYS A 497 -5.92 2.06 -10.53
N ASP A 498 -4.72 2.60 -10.53
CA ASP A 498 -4.48 4.02 -10.24
C ASP A 498 -4.20 4.87 -11.49
N PHE A 499 -4.12 4.24 -12.68
CA PHE A 499 -3.80 4.91 -13.94
C PHE A 499 -4.85 4.66 -15.04
N ILE A 500 -6.14 4.64 -14.65
CA ILE A 500 -7.26 4.25 -15.53
C ILE A 500 -8.30 5.36 -15.77
N ASP A 501 -8.03 6.61 -15.37
CA ASP A 501 -8.98 7.71 -15.54
C ASP A 501 -9.29 7.98 -17.03
N PRO A 502 -10.56 7.91 -17.49
CA PRO A 502 -10.91 8.10 -18.90
C PRO A 502 -10.52 9.46 -19.48
N LEU A 503 -10.54 10.52 -18.66
CA LEU A 503 -10.15 11.85 -19.11
C LEU A 503 -8.65 11.94 -19.34
N MET A 504 -7.84 11.23 -18.54
CA MET A 504 -6.40 11.12 -18.77
C MET A 504 -6.09 10.31 -20.04
N GLN A 505 -6.75 9.16 -20.21
CA GLN A 505 -6.58 8.26 -21.36
C GLN A 505 -6.90 8.92 -22.71
N LYS A 506 -7.77 9.94 -22.73
CA LYS A 506 -8.04 10.76 -23.93
C LYS A 506 -6.79 11.48 -24.48
N TRP A 507 -5.82 11.77 -23.62
CA TRP A 507 -4.65 12.59 -23.98
C TRP A 507 -3.33 11.81 -24.02
N LEU A 508 -3.29 10.60 -23.46
CA LEU A 508 -2.16 9.67 -23.58
C LEU A 508 -2.06 9.16 -25.02
#